data_AF-K4C437-F1
#
_entry.id   AF-K4C437-F1
#
_cell.length_a   1.000
_cell.length_b   1.000
_cell.length_c   1.000
_cell.angle_alpha   90.00
_cell.angle_beta   90.00
_cell.angle_gamma   90.00
#
_symmetry.space_group_name_H-M   'P 1'
#
loop_
_entity.id
_entity.type
_entity.pdbx_description
1 polymer ?
#
loop_
_entity_poly.entity_id
_entity_poly.type
_entity_poly.pdbx_seq_one_letter_code
_entity_poly.pdbx_strand_id
1 'polypeptide(L)'
;MTPLEMVIIDEAAQLKECESTIPLQLPGLRHATLIGDDRQLPAMVQSKLSGKAGFGRSLFGRLVNIGLKKHLLNVQYRMHPAISFFPNRVFYKNKIMDGRNVKEAIYEKRFLKGNIFGSYSFIK
;
A
#
# COMPACT_ATOMS: atom_id res chain seq x y z
N MET A 1 -24.15 -18.94 18.11
CA MET A 1 -23.49 -17.78 17.43
C MET A 1 -23.88 -17.83 15.97
N THR A 2 -24.23 -16.70 15.38
CA THR A 2 -24.41 -16.57 13.93
C THR A 2 -23.05 -16.74 13.25
N PRO A 3 -22.93 -17.56 12.18
CA PRO A 3 -21.68 -17.71 11.45
C PRO A 3 -21.20 -16.37 10.88
N LEU A 4 -19.88 -16.14 10.87
CA LEU A 4 -19.28 -14.96 10.27
C LEU A 4 -19.14 -15.20 8.76
N GLU A 5 -19.88 -14.45 7.94
CA GLU A 5 -19.89 -14.67 6.49
C GLU A 5 -18.82 -13.86 5.73
N MET A 6 -18.28 -12.80 6.35
CA MET A 6 -17.31 -11.90 5.73
C MET A 6 -16.14 -11.57 6.65
N VAL A 7 -14.95 -11.42 6.05
CA VAL A 7 -13.76 -10.85 6.69
C VAL A 7 -13.19 -9.73 5.84
N ILE A 8 -12.69 -8.69 6.51
CA ILE A 8 -11.89 -7.62 5.91
C ILE A 8 -10.53 -7.63 6.59
N ILE A 9 -9.46 -7.68 5.79
CA ILE A 9 -8.08 -7.67 6.26
C ILE A 9 -7.43 -6.40 5.71
N ASP A 10 -7.12 -5.46 6.60
CA ASP A 10 -6.36 -4.26 6.27
C ASP A 10 -4.85 -4.52 6.36
N GLU A 11 -4.05 -3.70 5.67
CA GLU A 11 -2.59 -3.87 5.53
C GLU A 11 -2.17 -5.29 5.11
N ALA A 12 -3.00 -5.97 4.33
CA ALA A 12 -2.86 -7.38 3.95
C ALA A 12 -1.56 -7.68 3.18
N ALA A 13 -0.97 -6.66 2.55
CA ALA A 13 0.31 -6.79 1.85
C ALA A 13 1.51 -7.00 2.81
N GLN A 14 1.38 -6.60 4.09
CA GLN A 14 2.41 -6.71 5.12
C GLN A 14 2.29 -7.98 5.98
N LEU A 15 1.28 -8.81 5.75
CA LEU A 15 1.11 -10.09 6.45
C LEU A 15 1.86 -11.21 5.74
N LYS A 16 2.34 -12.21 6.48
CA LYS A 16 2.74 -13.50 5.90
C LYS A 16 1.50 -14.26 5.46
N GLU A 17 1.63 -15.15 4.46
CA GLU A 17 0.47 -15.92 3.98
C GLU A 17 -0.25 -16.66 5.12
N CYS A 18 0.50 -17.29 6.04
CA CYS A 18 -0.07 -18.02 7.18
C CYS A 18 -0.89 -17.11 8.12
N GLU A 19 -0.45 -15.87 8.34
CA GLU A 19 -1.17 -14.90 9.19
C GLU A 19 -2.51 -14.52 8.55
N SER A 20 -2.56 -14.35 7.23
CA SER A 20 -3.80 -14.11 6.50
C SER A 20 -4.76 -15.30 6.55
N THR A 21 -4.26 -16.54 6.68
CA THR A 21 -5.12 -17.74 6.71
C THR A 21 -5.84 -17.95 8.04
N ILE A 22 -5.36 -17.38 9.14
CA ILE A 22 -5.97 -17.54 10.47
C ILE A 22 -7.46 -17.16 10.44
N PRO A 23 -7.86 -15.94 10.00
CA PRO A 23 -9.27 -15.59 9.94
C PRO A 23 -10.03 -16.28 8.80
N LEU A 24 -9.34 -16.81 7.78
CA LEU A 24 -10.00 -17.52 6.67
C LEU A 24 -10.52 -18.91 7.07
N GLN A 25 -10.14 -19.41 8.25
CA GLN A 25 -10.62 -20.67 8.80
C GLN A 25 -11.94 -20.52 9.60
N LEU A 26 -12.47 -19.29 9.71
CA LEU A 26 -13.70 -19.04 10.46
C LEU A 26 -14.91 -19.78 9.85
N PRO A 27 -15.71 -20.51 10.65
CA PRO A 27 -16.86 -21.26 10.14
C PRO A 27 -17.90 -20.34 9.48
N GLY A 28 -18.35 -20.73 8.29
CA GLY A 28 -19.38 -20.01 7.54
C GLY A 28 -18.87 -18.85 6.67
N LEU A 29 -17.57 -18.61 6.63
CA LEU A 29 -16.97 -17.55 5.81
C LEU A 29 -17.21 -17.80 4.31
N ARG A 30 -17.73 -16.79 3.62
CA ARG A 30 -18.05 -16.81 2.17
C ARG A 30 -17.32 -15.72 1.40
N HIS A 31 -16.91 -14.64 2.07
CA HIS A 31 -16.29 -13.49 1.43
C HIS A 31 -15.07 -12.98 2.22
N ALA A 32 -13.99 -12.66 1.51
CA ALA A 32 -12.80 -12.06 2.10
C ALA A 32 -12.34 -10.87 1.25
N THR A 33 -12.23 -9.71 1.89
CA THR A 33 -11.70 -8.49 1.27
C THR A 33 -10.31 -8.22 1.84
N LEU A 34 -9.30 -8.22 0.98
CA LEU A 34 -7.91 -7.91 1.36
C LEU A 34 -7.55 -6.51 0.84
N ILE A 35 -7.17 -5.62 1.75
CA ILE A 35 -6.79 -4.24 1.45
C ILE A 35 -5.30 -4.11 1.74
N GLY A 36 -4.52 -3.59 0.80
CA GLY A 36 -3.09 -3.44 0.96
C GLY A 36 -2.39 -2.92 -0.29
N ASP A 37 -1.06 -2.77 -0.19
CA ASP A 37 -0.21 -2.22 -1.24
C ASP A 37 1.00 -3.13 -1.53
N ASP A 38 0.97 -3.78 -2.69
CA ASP A 38 2.03 -4.66 -3.21
C ASP A 38 3.29 -3.91 -3.67
N ARG A 39 3.32 -2.58 -3.60
CA ARG A 39 4.50 -1.76 -3.89
C ARG A 39 5.33 -1.41 -2.66
N GLN A 40 4.85 -1.78 -1.46
CA GLN A 40 5.57 -1.57 -0.20
C GLN A 40 6.46 -2.77 0.15
N LEU A 41 7.18 -2.64 1.27
CA LEU A 41 8.03 -3.72 1.79
C LEU A 41 7.19 -4.95 2.17
N PRO A 42 7.72 -6.16 1.95
CA PRO A 42 7.07 -7.40 2.39
C PRO A 42 7.06 -7.53 3.91
N ALA A 43 6.34 -8.53 4.41
CA ALA A 43 6.29 -8.86 5.84
C ALA A 43 7.70 -9.09 6.41
N MET A 44 7.96 -8.60 7.62
CA MET A 44 9.26 -8.78 8.28
C MET A 44 9.50 -10.27 8.61
N VAL A 45 10.68 -10.76 8.23
CA VAL A 45 11.15 -12.11 8.54
C VAL A 45 12.54 -12.03 9.16
N GLN A 46 12.67 -12.54 10.39
CA GLN A 46 13.95 -12.52 11.12
C GLN A 46 14.99 -13.47 10.50
N SER A 47 14.55 -14.66 10.10
CA SER A 47 15.42 -15.65 9.46
C SER A 47 15.74 -15.24 8.03
N LYS A 48 17.02 -14.95 7.75
CA LYS A 48 17.50 -14.68 6.39
C LYS A 48 17.21 -15.84 5.43
N LEU A 49 17.29 -17.08 5.90
CA LEU A 49 17.01 -18.27 5.09
C LEU A 49 15.53 -18.33 4.69
N SER A 50 14.62 -18.10 5.65
CA SER A 50 13.18 -18.06 5.40
C SER A 50 12.79 -16.88 4.50
N GLY A 51 13.42 -15.71 4.69
CA GLY A 51 13.25 -14.55 3.81
C GLY A 51 13.64 -14.85 2.37
N LYS A 52 14.80 -15.50 2.15
CA LYS A 52 15.24 -15.96 0.83
C LYS A 52 14.30 -17.01 0.22
N ALA A 53 13.68 -17.84 1.04
CA ALA A 53 12.66 -18.79 0.61
C ALA A 53 11.28 -18.15 0.31
N GLY A 54 11.15 -16.83 0.45
CA GLY A 54 9.92 -16.10 0.13
C GLY A 54 8.88 -16.10 1.26
N PHE A 55 9.24 -16.46 2.49
CA PHE A 55 8.30 -16.53 3.62
C PHE A 55 7.62 -15.19 3.96
N GLY A 56 8.26 -14.07 3.61
CA GLY A 56 7.69 -12.72 3.80
C GLY A 56 6.64 -12.33 2.74
N ARG A 57 6.39 -13.18 1.74
CA ARG A 57 5.35 -12.91 0.74
C ARG A 57 3.97 -13.00 1.39
N SER A 58 3.14 -11.99 1.12
CA SER A 58 1.76 -11.96 1.57
C SER A 58 0.80 -12.73 0.66
N LEU A 59 -0.35 -13.14 1.20
CA LEU A 59 -1.43 -13.71 0.40
C LEU A 59 -1.88 -12.70 -0.66
N PHE A 60 -2.02 -11.44 -0.29
CA PHE A 60 -2.32 -10.34 -1.21
C PHE A 60 -1.29 -10.27 -2.35
N GLY A 61 0.00 -10.23 -2.03
CA GLY A 61 1.08 -10.19 -3.01
C GLY A 61 1.09 -11.40 -3.94
N ARG A 62 0.82 -12.60 -3.42
CA ARG A 62 0.69 -13.81 -4.25
C ARG A 62 -0.49 -13.73 -5.21
N LEU A 63 -1.67 -13.32 -4.74
CA LEU A 63 -2.87 -13.20 -5.57
C LEU A 63 -2.67 -12.19 -6.71
N VAL A 64 -2.03 -11.06 -6.42
CA VAL A 64 -1.65 -10.08 -7.45
C VAL A 64 -0.69 -10.69 -8.47
N ASN A 65 0.32 -11.46 -8.02
CA ASN A 65 1.31 -12.07 -8.91
C ASN A 65 0.72 -13.13 -9.86
N ILE A 66 -0.29 -13.89 -9.42
CA ILE A 66 -0.99 -14.85 -10.29
C ILE A 66 -2.03 -14.18 -11.22
N GLY A 67 -2.11 -12.85 -11.21
CA GLY A 67 -2.97 -12.08 -12.12
C GLY A 67 -4.38 -11.83 -11.63
N LEU A 68 -4.68 -12.03 -10.34
CA LEU A 68 -5.97 -11.62 -9.79
C LEU A 68 -6.12 -10.10 -9.95
N LYS A 69 -7.22 -9.67 -10.55
CA LYS A 69 -7.50 -8.24 -10.74
C LYS A 69 -7.75 -7.61 -9.37
N LYS A 70 -6.96 -6.58 -9.06
CA LYS A 70 -7.14 -5.72 -7.88
C LYS A 70 -7.85 -4.42 -8.26
N HIS A 71 -8.58 -3.87 -7.31
CA HIS A 71 -9.14 -2.52 -7.41
C HIS A 71 -8.10 -1.51 -6.90
N LEU A 72 -7.69 -0.58 -7.77
CA LEU A 72 -6.75 0.47 -7.39
C LEU A 72 -7.52 1.68 -6.85
N LEU A 73 -7.26 2.05 -5.60
CA LEU A 73 -7.63 3.37 -5.08
C LEU A 73 -6.69 4.40 -5.69
N ASN A 74 -7.22 5.22 -6.60
CA ASN A 74 -6.41 6.01 -7.51
C ASN A 74 -6.35 7.50 -7.15
N VAL A 75 -6.72 7.89 -5.92
CA VAL A 75 -6.60 9.28 -5.45
C VAL A 75 -5.82 9.31 -4.14
N GLN A 76 -4.76 10.11 -4.09
CA GLN A 76 -3.95 10.32 -2.88
C GLN A 76 -4.28 11.68 -2.26
N TYR A 77 -4.34 11.72 -0.93
CA TYR A 77 -4.78 12.89 -0.17
C TYR A 77 -3.72 13.40 0.82
N ARG A 78 -2.44 13.01 0.67
CA ARG A 78 -1.37 13.27 1.65
C ARG A 78 -0.16 14.02 1.12
N MET A 79 0.33 13.70 -0.07
CA MET A 79 1.55 14.29 -0.60
C MET A 79 1.23 15.54 -1.42
N HIS A 80 2.06 16.58 -1.32
CA HIS A 80 2.03 17.66 -2.30
C HIS A 80 2.30 17.09 -3.71
N PRO A 81 1.68 17.60 -4.80
CA PRO A 81 1.86 17.07 -6.16
C PRO A 81 3.33 16.90 -6.60
N ALA A 82 4.20 17.83 -6.19
CA ALA A 82 5.64 17.74 -6.47
C ALA A 82 6.31 16.51 -5.81
N ILE A 83 5.83 16.07 -4.64
CA ILE A 83 6.32 14.89 -3.92
C ILE A 83 5.70 13.61 -4.51
N SER A 84 4.38 13.60 -4.76
CA SER A 84 3.65 12.43 -5.25
C SER A 84 4.04 12.04 -6.68
N PHE A 85 4.53 13.00 -7.47
CA PHE A 85 4.92 12.82 -8.87
C PHE A 85 5.86 11.63 -9.08
N PHE A 86 6.95 11.55 -8.32
CA PHE A 86 7.95 10.50 -8.51
C PHE A 86 7.42 9.10 -8.12
N PRO A 87 6.86 8.86 -6.92
CA PRO A 87 6.29 7.56 -6.57
C PRO A 87 5.19 7.10 -7.53
N ASN A 88 4.31 8.02 -7.95
CA ASN A 88 3.25 7.69 -8.90
C ASN A 88 3.80 7.21 -10.26
N ARG A 89 4.82 7.90 -10.78
CA ARG A 89 5.49 7.52 -12.02
C ARG A 89 6.19 6.17 -11.91
N VAL A 90 6.93 5.95 -10.84
CA VAL A 90 7.79 4.76 -10.68
C VAL A 90 7.01 3.51 -10.33
N PHE A 91 6.04 3.61 -9.41
CA PHE A 91 5.38 2.42 -8.85
C PHE A 91 3.98 2.18 -9.41
N TYR A 92 3.26 3.25 -9.81
CA TYR A 92 1.84 3.17 -10.16
C TYR A 92 1.53 3.56 -11.60
N LYS A 93 2.55 3.71 -12.46
CA LYS A 93 2.39 4.03 -13.91
C LYS A 93 1.52 5.27 -14.14
N ASN A 94 1.68 6.30 -13.31
CA ASN A 94 0.90 7.54 -13.37
C ASN A 94 -0.63 7.36 -13.17
N LYS A 95 -1.07 6.26 -12.54
CA LYS A 95 -2.49 6.00 -12.32
C LYS A 95 -3.05 6.69 -11.07
N ILE A 96 -2.21 7.24 -10.20
CA ILE A 96 -2.66 7.96 -9.00
C ILE A 96 -2.92 9.43 -9.35
N MET A 97 -4.00 9.98 -8.83
CA MET A 97 -4.39 11.38 -8.93
C MET A 97 -4.21 12.06 -7.58
N ASP A 98 -3.91 13.35 -7.59
CA ASP A 98 -3.85 14.15 -6.38
C ASP A 98 -5.25 14.70 -6.03
N GLY A 99 -5.67 14.49 -4.78
CA GLY A 99 -6.91 15.02 -4.22
C GLY A 99 -6.93 16.55 -4.17
N ARG A 100 -8.12 17.14 -4.07
CA ARG A 100 -8.27 18.61 -4.02
C ARG A 100 -7.51 19.22 -2.84
N ASN A 101 -7.56 18.58 -1.67
CA ASN A 101 -6.93 19.07 -0.44
C ASN A 101 -5.42 19.31 -0.57
N VAL A 102 -4.70 18.50 -1.35
CA VAL A 102 -3.24 18.63 -1.52
C VAL A 102 -2.83 19.61 -2.62
N LYS A 103 -3.79 20.08 -3.42
CA LYS A 103 -3.59 21.07 -4.50
C LYS A 103 -3.89 22.50 -4.06
N GLU A 104 -4.53 22.67 -2.92
CA GLU A 104 -4.87 23.99 -2.40
C GLU A 104 -3.63 24.74 -1.93
N ALA A 105 -3.60 26.06 -2.11
CA ALA A 105 -2.45 26.88 -1.75
C ALA A 105 -2.07 26.77 -0.26
N ILE A 106 -3.04 26.51 0.61
CA ILE A 106 -2.82 26.28 2.06
C ILE A 106 -2.00 25.01 2.35
N TYR A 107 -1.92 24.08 1.39
CA TYR A 107 -1.15 22.85 1.52
C TYR A 107 0.34 23.10 1.31
N GLU A 108 0.69 24.13 0.55
CA GLU A 108 2.07 24.53 0.31
C GLU A 108 2.61 25.26 1.55
N LYS A 109 3.59 24.65 2.21
CA LYS A 109 4.27 25.23 3.37
C LYS A 109 5.70 25.58 3.00
N ARG A 110 6.05 26.86 3.11
CA ARG A 110 7.41 27.36 2.88
C ARG A 110 7.94 28.03 4.13
N PHE A 111 8.68 27.27 4.92
CA PHE A 111 9.24 27.76 6.19
C PHE A 111 10.52 28.57 6.01
N LEU A 112 11.26 28.33 4.91
CA LEU A 112 12.55 28.95 4.63
C LEU A 112 12.58 29.59 3.24
N LYS A 113 13.33 30.69 3.11
CA LYS A 113 13.56 31.37 1.83
C LYS A 113 14.62 30.64 1.02
N GLY A 114 14.45 30.56 -0.30
CA GLY A 114 15.37 29.89 -1.23
C GLY A 114 14.73 28.72 -1.95
N ASN A 115 15.20 28.43 -3.17
CA ASN A 115 14.56 27.46 -4.06
C ASN A 115 14.71 26.01 -3.57
N ILE A 116 15.77 25.72 -2.81
CA ILE A 116 16.00 24.39 -2.23
C ILE A 116 14.98 24.00 -1.14
N PHE A 117 14.23 24.96 -0.60
CA PHE A 117 13.24 24.72 0.45
C PHE A 117 11.79 24.64 -0.08
N GLY A 118 11.62 24.39 -1.38
CA GLY A 118 10.31 24.07 -1.95
C GLY A 118 9.79 22.70 -1.51
N SER A 119 8.57 22.34 -1.93
CA SER A 119 7.91 21.08 -1.52
C SER A 119 8.65 19.82 -1.93
N TYR A 120 9.49 19.89 -2.96
CA TYR A 120 10.38 18.81 -3.36
C TYR A 120 11.66 19.42 -3.94
N SER A 121 12.80 18.98 -3.43
CA SER A 121 14.13 19.39 -3.88
C SER A 121 15.07 18.19 -3.81
N PHE A 122 16.01 18.11 -4.75
CA PHE A 122 17.11 17.16 -4.70
C PHE A 122 18.41 17.94 -4.47
N ILE A 123 19.09 17.66 -3.35
CA ILE A 123 20.37 18.28 -2.98
C ILE A 123 21.45 17.26 -3.25
N LYS A 124 22.38 17.61 -4.14
CA LYS A 124 23.51 16.78 -4.53
C LYS A 124 24.77 17.22 -3.80
#